data_AF-A0A8S2ZBH0-F1
#
_entry.id   AF-A0A8S2ZBH0-F1
#
_cell.length_a   1.000
_cell.length_b   1.000
_cell.length_c   1.000
_cell.angle_alpha   90.00
_cell.angle_beta   90.00
_cell.angle_gamma   90.00
#
_symmetry.space_group_name_H-M   'P 1'
#
loop_
_entity.id
_entity.type
_entity.pdbx_description
1 polymer ?
#
loop_
_entity_poly.entity_id
_entity_poly.type
_entity_poly.pdbx_seq_one_letter_code
_entity_poly.pdbx_strand_id
1 'polypeptide(L)'
;HSPNEVERFENDLRRYLQRKIGFEAVMRLRCPTALSIQTFHGSGFVRSTDLLVLPNINPDAAFGMQVAIEDPLTNYTAITFQAAILYTSSKSERRIRVHTLSLPVGSTLPEIFANADQEAIVSL
;
A
#
# COMPACT_ATOMS: atom_id res chain seq x y z
N HIS A 1 -38.45 -5.29 -0.14
CA HIS A 1 -36.98 -5.27 -0.05
C HIS A 1 -36.50 -6.58 0.54
N SER A 2 -35.42 -7.16 0.01
CA SER A 2 -34.92 -8.42 0.58
C SER A 2 -34.36 -8.15 1.99
N PRO A 3 -34.77 -8.89 3.03
CA PRO A 3 -34.30 -8.65 4.40
C PRO A 3 -32.77 -8.65 4.52
N ASN A 4 -32.11 -9.52 3.75
CA ASN A 4 -30.65 -9.67 3.73
C ASN A 4 -29.92 -8.42 3.20
N GLU A 5 -30.48 -7.70 2.23
CA GLU A 5 -29.86 -6.46 1.72
C GLU A 5 -29.93 -5.32 2.73
N VAL A 6 -31.03 -5.25 3.49
CA VAL A 6 -31.20 -4.23 4.54
C VAL A 6 -30.20 -4.47 5.65
N GLU A 7 -30.06 -5.71 6.13
CA GLU A 7 -29.10 -6.07 7.16
C GLU A 7 -27.66 -5.83 6.72
N ARG A 8 -27.31 -6.20 5.48
CA ARG A 8 -25.98 -5.92 4.91
C ARG A 8 -25.68 -4.43 4.87
N PHE A 9 -26.60 -3.62 4.33
CA PHE A 9 -26.43 -2.18 4.24
C PHE A 9 -26.28 -1.53 5.63
N GLU A 10 -27.08 -1.95 6.60
CA GLU A 10 -26.99 -1.43 7.97
C GLU A 10 -25.61 -1.70 8.58
N ASN A 11 -25.08 -2.91 8.38
CA ASN A 11 -23.75 -3.29 8.85
C ASN A 11 -22.63 -2.52 8.15
N ASP A 12 -22.69 -2.41 6.82
CA ASP A 12 -21.70 -1.67 6.02
C ASP A 12 -21.70 -0.18 6.40
N LEU A 13 -22.88 0.42 6.53
CA LEU A 13 -23.03 1.83 6.92
C LEU A 13 -22.54 2.07 8.35
N ARG A 14 -22.89 1.18 9.29
CA ARG A 14 -22.40 1.24 10.68
C ARG A 14 -20.87 1.21 10.71
N ARG A 15 -20.24 0.28 9.97
CA ARG A 15 -18.77 0.22 9.85
C ARG A 15 -18.20 1.49 9.24
N TYR A 16 -18.79 1.99 8.15
CA TYR A 16 -18.32 3.19 7.46
C TYR A 16 -18.32 4.43 8.37
N LEU A 17 -19.35 4.59 9.20
CA LEU A 17 -19.50 5.73 10.12
C LEU A 17 -18.63 5.61 11.38
N GLN A 18 -18.32 4.40 11.84
CA GLN A 18 -17.61 4.17 13.11
C GLN A 18 -16.12 3.87 12.94
N ARG A 19 -15.66 3.50 11.75
CA ARG A 19 -14.24 3.18 11.51
C ARG A 19 -13.35 4.40 11.74
N LYS A 20 -12.07 4.13 12.02
CA LYS A 20 -11.04 5.17 12.09
C LYS A 20 -10.88 5.84 10.73
N ILE A 21 -10.58 7.13 10.71
CA ILE A 21 -10.30 7.89 9.50
C ILE A 21 -9.13 8.83 9.74
N GLY A 22 -8.31 9.01 8.70
CA GLY A 22 -7.26 10.03 8.65
C GLY A 22 -7.56 11.03 7.55
N PHE A 23 -7.27 12.30 7.80
CA PHE A 23 -7.52 13.42 6.90
C PHE A 23 -6.21 13.99 6.35
N GLU A 24 -6.31 14.66 5.19
CA GLU A 24 -5.21 15.41 4.57
C GLU A 24 -3.95 14.55 4.46
N ALA A 25 -4.15 13.30 4.05
CA ALA A 25 -3.11 12.30 4.09
C ALA A 25 -2.25 12.33 2.83
N VAL A 26 -0.97 12.00 3.01
CA VAL A 26 -0.05 11.72 1.92
C VAL A 26 0.68 10.43 2.22
N MET A 27 0.79 9.56 1.23
CA MET A 27 1.54 8.33 1.30
C MET A 27 2.75 8.41 0.38
N ARG A 28 3.94 8.22 0.93
CA ARG A 28 5.17 8.08 0.15
C ARG A 28 5.71 6.67 0.27
N LEU A 29 6.14 6.11 -0.85
CA LEU A 29 6.87 4.85 -0.88
C LEU A 29 8.31 5.06 -1.30
N ARG A 30 9.22 4.36 -0.63
CA ARG A 30 10.64 4.37 -0.92
C ARG A 30 11.12 2.95 -1.14
N CYS A 31 12.01 2.80 -2.12
CA CYS A 31 12.74 1.59 -2.43
C CYS A 31 14.22 1.95 -2.64
N PRO A 32 15.14 0.95 -2.67
CA PRO A 32 16.53 1.18 -3.01
C PRO A 32 16.68 1.78 -4.41
N THR A 33 17.79 2.46 -4.70
CA THR A 33 17.99 3.21 -5.95
C THR A 33 17.97 2.34 -7.20
N ALA A 34 18.27 1.05 -7.07
CA ALA A 34 18.19 0.09 -8.17
C ALA A 34 16.75 -0.25 -8.59
N LEU A 35 15.75 0.19 -7.82
CA LEU A 35 14.34 -0.04 -8.07
C LEU A 35 13.61 1.28 -8.35
N SER A 36 12.62 1.23 -9.23
CA SER A 36 11.73 2.35 -9.52
C SER A 36 10.27 1.96 -9.27
N ILE A 37 9.46 2.90 -8.77
CA ILE A 37 8.01 2.74 -8.68
C ILE A 37 7.41 3.28 -9.97
N GLN A 38 6.68 2.45 -10.71
CA GLN A 38 6.17 2.77 -12.04
C GLN A 38 4.70 3.20 -12.00
N THR A 39 3.84 2.32 -11.52
CA THR A 39 2.39 2.50 -11.57
C THR A 39 1.78 2.33 -10.18
N PHE A 40 0.83 3.20 -9.84
CA PHE A 40 0.00 3.06 -8.64
C PHE A 40 -1.41 2.63 -8.98
N HIS A 41 -1.95 1.72 -8.18
CA HIS A 41 -3.30 1.22 -8.27
C HIS A 41 -4.04 1.50 -6.96
N GLY A 42 -5.27 1.99 -7.05
CA GLY A 42 -6.11 2.34 -5.90
C GLY A 42 -6.66 3.75 -5.98
N SER A 43 -7.61 4.07 -5.09
CA SER A 43 -8.26 5.37 -5.06
C SER A 43 -7.34 6.42 -4.43
N GLY A 44 -6.78 7.31 -5.24
CA GLY A 44 -5.95 8.41 -4.78
C GLY A 44 -5.55 9.33 -5.93
N PHE A 45 -4.82 10.39 -5.61
CA PHE A 45 -4.24 11.28 -6.61
C PHE A 45 -2.72 11.11 -6.63
N VAL A 46 -2.17 10.64 -7.75
CA VAL A 46 -0.73 10.49 -7.94
C VAL A 46 -0.12 11.87 -8.15
N ARG A 47 0.71 12.33 -7.21
CA ARG A 47 1.42 13.61 -7.30
C ARG A 47 2.81 13.47 -7.91
N SER A 48 3.49 12.36 -7.62
CA SER A 48 4.73 11.92 -8.26
C SER A 48 4.77 10.39 -8.28
N THR A 49 5.76 9.81 -8.96
CA THR A 49 5.96 8.36 -9.08
C THR A 49 6.10 7.63 -7.74
N ASP A 50 6.40 8.34 -6.66
CA ASP A 50 6.56 7.80 -5.31
C ASP A 50 5.57 8.36 -4.27
N LEU A 51 4.66 9.28 -4.67
CA LEU A 51 3.83 10.05 -3.75
C LEU A 51 2.35 10.08 -4.17
N LEU A 52 1.52 9.54 -3.29
CA LEU A 52 0.06 9.57 -3.37
C LEU A 52 -0.52 10.62 -2.41
N VAL A 53 -1.45 11.42 -2.90
CA VAL A 53 -2.28 12.32 -2.11
C VAL A 53 -3.62 11.66 -1.87
N LEU A 54 -4.01 11.60 -0.60
CA LEU A 54 -5.17 10.87 -0.11
C LEU A 54 -5.98 11.83 0.80
N PRO A 55 -6.99 12.54 0.25
CA PRO A 55 -7.78 13.48 1.06
C PRO A 55 -8.35 12.82 2.33
N ASN A 56 -8.79 11.57 2.20
CA ASN A 56 -9.17 10.70 3.31
C ASN A 56 -8.47 9.35 3.18
N ILE A 57 -7.92 8.85 4.28
CA ILE A 57 -7.42 7.48 4.40
C ILE A 57 -8.25 6.72 5.42
N ASN A 58 -8.71 5.54 5.03
CA ASN A 58 -9.52 4.66 5.87
C ASN A 58 -8.83 3.29 5.97
N PRO A 59 -9.07 2.52 7.05
CA PRO A 59 -8.38 1.25 7.31
C PRO A 59 -8.80 0.12 6.36
N ASP A 60 -9.82 0.32 5.53
CA ASP A 60 -10.34 -0.71 4.62
C ASP A 60 -9.87 -0.46 3.17
N ALA A 61 -9.05 0.57 2.93
CA ALA A 61 -8.48 0.87 1.62
C ALA A 61 -7.18 0.08 1.39
N ALA A 62 -7.02 -0.45 0.19
CA ALA A 62 -5.82 -1.11 -0.29
C ALA A 62 -5.23 -0.37 -1.49
N PHE A 63 -3.91 -0.49 -1.66
CA PHE A 63 -3.17 0.13 -2.75
C PHE A 63 -2.18 -0.90 -3.32
N GLY A 64 -2.09 -0.96 -4.64
CA GLY A 64 -1.12 -1.76 -5.37
C GLY A 64 -0.08 -0.87 -6.03
N MET A 65 1.11 -1.40 -6.29
CA MET A 65 2.10 -0.71 -7.11
C MET A 65 2.93 -1.68 -7.93
N GLN A 66 3.28 -1.26 -9.13
CA GLN A 66 4.23 -1.95 -9.98
C GLN A 66 5.62 -1.36 -9.74
N VAL A 67 6.58 -2.24 -9.47
CA VAL A 67 7.99 -1.90 -9.23
C VAL A 67 8.82 -2.50 -10.35
N ALA A 68 9.76 -1.73 -10.89
CA ALA A 68 10.74 -2.23 -11.85
C ALA A 68 12.15 -2.26 -11.24
N ILE A 69 12.95 -3.20 -11.74
CA ILE A 69 14.37 -3.31 -11.45
C ILE A 69 15.10 -2.58 -12.58
N GLU A 70 15.65 -1.41 -12.29
CA GLU A 70 16.36 -0.57 -13.26
C GLU A 70 17.84 -0.93 -13.32
N ASP A 71 18.44 -1.25 -12.16
CA ASP A 71 19.83 -1.66 -12.05
C ASP A 71 19.94 -3.09 -11.49
N PRO A 72 20.96 -3.88 -11.90
CA PRO A 72 21.20 -5.20 -11.34
C PRO A 72 21.36 -5.18 -9.82
N LEU A 73 20.69 -6.11 -9.15
CA LEU A 73 20.74 -6.24 -7.68
C LEU A 73 21.96 -7.03 -7.17
N THR A 74 23.00 -7.20 -7.99
CA THR A 74 24.15 -8.09 -7.72
C THR A 74 24.89 -7.78 -6.41
N ASN A 75 24.87 -6.52 -5.96
CA ASN A 75 25.52 -6.08 -4.72
C ASN A 75 24.59 -6.09 -3.49
N TYR A 76 23.35 -6.53 -3.65
CA TYR A 76 22.33 -6.54 -2.60
C TYR A 76 22.08 -7.97 -2.15
N THR A 77 22.17 -8.21 -0.84
CA THR A 77 21.69 -9.47 -0.24
C THR A 77 20.21 -9.38 0.13
N ALA A 78 19.72 -8.17 0.40
CA ALA A 78 18.32 -7.85 0.64
C ALA A 78 18.01 -6.43 0.14
N ILE A 79 16.74 -6.22 -0.21
CA ILE A 79 16.18 -4.93 -0.57
C ILE A 79 15.12 -4.54 0.46
N THR A 80 14.95 -3.24 0.70
CA THR A 80 13.99 -2.74 1.68
C THR A 80 13.04 -1.72 1.07
N PHE A 81 11.75 -1.97 1.25
CA PHE A 81 10.68 -1.05 0.94
C PHE A 81 10.22 -0.34 2.20
N GLN A 82 9.89 0.94 2.08
CA GLN A 82 9.29 1.70 3.16
C GLN A 82 8.09 2.49 2.66
N ALA A 83 6.92 2.19 3.21
CA ALA A 83 5.70 2.96 3.03
C ALA A 83 5.51 3.88 4.24
N ALA A 84 5.38 5.18 4.02
CA ALA A 84 5.13 6.16 5.07
C ALA A 84 3.85 6.96 4.74
N ILE A 85 2.88 6.90 5.64
CA ILE A 85 1.63 7.68 5.55
C ILE A 85 1.64 8.74 6.63
N LEU A 86 1.65 10.00 6.20
CA LEU A 86 1.42 11.17 7.05
C LEU A 86 -0.07 11.52 6.97
N TYR A 87 -0.76 11.65 8.10
CA TYR A 87 -2.18 11.99 8.15
C TYR A 87 -2.53 12.76 9.44
N THR A 88 -3.64 13.49 9.41
CA THR A 88 -4.26 14.09 10.60
C THR A 88 -5.29 13.11 11.16
N SER A 89 -5.17 12.71 12.43
CA SER A 89 -6.13 11.82 13.09
C SER A 89 -7.44 12.54 13.42
N SER A 90 -8.52 11.79 13.65
CA SER A 90 -9.78 12.35 14.17
C SER A 90 -9.68 12.92 15.59
N LYS A 91 -8.52 12.83 16.24
CA LYS A 91 -8.19 13.45 17.52
C LYS A 91 -7.30 14.68 17.38
N SER A 92 -7.23 15.26 16.17
CA SER A 92 -6.46 16.46 15.85
C SER A 92 -4.95 16.31 16.01
N GLU A 93 -4.41 15.11 15.81
CA GLU A 93 -2.97 14.87 15.88
C GLU A 93 -2.40 14.61 14.48
N ARG A 94 -1.30 15.28 14.13
CA ARG A 94 -0.55 14.96 12.91
C ARG A 94 0.38 13.78 13.19
N ARG A 95 0.14 12.64 12.52
CA ARG A 95 0.84 11.38 12.77
C ARG A 95 1.49 10.86 11.50
N ILE A 96 2.61 10.17 11.66
CA ILE A 96 3.25 9.39 10.60
C ILE A 96 3.18 7.91 10.99
N ARG A 97 2.63 7.09 10.10
CA ARG A 97 2.71 5.62 10.19
C ARG A 97 3.70 5.12 9.15
N VAL A 98 4.63 4.28 9.57
CA VAL A 98 5.65 3.70 8.70
C VAL A 98 5.56 2.19 8.72
N HIS A 99 5.58 1.57 7.54
CA HIS A 99 5.77 0.14 7.34
C HIS A 99 7.07 -0.08 6.58
N THR A 100 7.92 -0.97 7.11
CA THR A 100 9.20 -1.34 6.51
C THR A 100 9.17 -2.83 6.20
N LEU A 101 9.43 -3.20 4.94
CA LEU A 101 9.49 -4.58 4.48
C LEU A 101 10.88 -4.84 3.90
N SER A 102 11.56 -5.87 4.37
CA SER A 102 12.86 -6.30 3.84
C SER A 102 12.72 -7.68 3.20
N LEU A 103 13.22 -7.82 1.97
CA LEU A 103 13.11 -9.04 1.17
C LEU A 103 14.50 -9.48 0.71
N PRO A 104 14.83 -10.79 0.75
CA PRO A 104 16.08 -11.29 0.22
C PRO A 104 16.14 -11.16 -1.30
N VAL A 105 17.34 -10.99 -1.86
CA VAL A 105 17.55 -11.00 -3.31
C VAL A 105 17.83 -12.42 -3.76
N GLY A 106 16.93 -12.97 -4.59
CA GLY A 106 17.10 -14.28 -5.21
C GLY A 106 18.00 -14.22 -6.45
N SER A 107 18.74 -15.30 -6.72
CA SER A 107 19.66 -15.39 -7.86
C SER A 107 19.27 -16.45 -8.88
N THR A 108 18.32 -17.33 -8.53
CA THR A 108 17.85 -18.41 -9.40
C THR A 108 16.32 -18.37 -9.56
N LEU A 109 15.82 -18.80 -10.72
CA LEU A 109 14.38 -18.87 -10.97
C LEU A 109 13.64 -19.77 -9.97
N PRO A 110 14.13 -20.97 -9.59
CA PRO A 110 13.45 -21.81 -8.60
C PRO A 110 13.25 -21.13 -7.25
N GLU A 111 14.25 -20.38 -6.76
CA GLU A 111 14.13 -19.60 -5.52
C GLU A 111 13.06 -18.52 -5.63
N ILE A 112 13.02 -17.80 -6.77
CA ILE A 112 12.03 -16.74 -7.01
C ILE A 112 10.61 -17.33 -7.03
N PHE A 113 10.38 -18.41 -7.77
CA PHE A 113 9.07 -19.06 -7.84
C PHE A 113 8.64 -19.65 -6.49
N ALA A 114 9.57 -20.20 -5.70
CA ALA A 114 9.25 -20.74 -4.37
C ALA A 114 8.83 -19.67 -3.36
N ASN A 115 9.23 -18.41 -3.55
CA ASN A 115 8.91 -17.29 -2.66
C ASN A 115 7.87 -16.32 -3.26
N ALA A 116 7.26 -16.67 -4.39
CA ALA A 116 6.25 -15.84 -5.04
C ALA A 116 4.93 -15.89 -4.26
N ASP A 117 4.42 -14.72 -3.86
CA ASP A 117 3.10 -14.60 -3.22
C ASP A 117 2.00 -14.59 -4.30
N GLN A 118 1.30 -15.71 -4.41
CA GLN A 118 0.24 -15.90 -5.41
C GLN A 118 -0.93 -14.93 -5.21
N GLU A 119 -1.31 -14.62 -3.97
CA GLU A 119 -2.44 -13.73 -3.69
C GLU A 119 -2.08 -12.30 -4.09
N ALA A 120 -0.86 -11.86 -3.74
CA ALA A 120 -0.36 -10.55 -4.14
C ALA A 120 -0.29 -10.42 -5.68
N ILE A 121 0.20 -11.45 -6.38
CA ILE A 121 0.31 -11.47 -7.85
C ILE A 121 -1.07 -11.38 -8.52
N VAL A 122 -2.07 -12.12 -8.04
CA VAL A 122 -3.43 -12.09 -8.60
C VAL A 122 -4.14 -10.77 -8.32
N SER A 123 -3.82 -10.11 -7.21
CA SER A 123 -4.46 -8.87 -6.78
C SER A 123 -3.92 -7.58 -7.44
N LEU A 124 -2.78 -7.67 -8.15
CA LEU A 124 -2.05 -6.53 -8.70
C LEU A 124 -2.60 -6.04 -10.04
#